data_AF-A0A966B7N2-F1
#
_entry.id   AF-A0A966B7N2-F1
#
_cell.length_a   1.000
_cell.length_b   1.000
_cell.length_c   1.000
_cell.angle_alpha   90.00
_cell.angle_beta   90.00
_cell.angle_gamma   90.00
#
_symmetry.space_group_name_H-M   'P 1'
#
loop_
_entity.id
_entity.type
_entity.pdbx_description
1 polymer ?
#
loop_
_entity_poly.entity_id
_entity_poly.type
_entity_poly.pdbx_seq_one_letter_code
_entity_poly.pdbx_strand_id
1 'polypeptide(L)'
;TATATPLSADDAGLRESLRAYRWTQASAAAVPAYVIFNDATLDDLVARRPTDDAELLRVKGIGPVKIEKHGVAILEIINGT
;
A
#
# COMPACT_ATOMS: atom_id res chain seq x y z
N THR A 1 18.09 21.33 3.38
CA THR A 1 16.69 21.50 3.83
C THR A 1 15.85 20.46 3.13
N ALA A 2 15.30 19.48 3.86
CA ALA A 2 14.48 18.43 3.28
C ALA A 2 13.04 18.95 3.10
N THR A 3 12.62 19.13 1.86
CA THR A 3 11.26 19.47 1.46
C THR A 3 10.37 18.25 1.65
N ALA A 4 9.62 18.20 2.75
CA ALA A 4 8.46 17.31 2.87
C ALA A 4 7.31 17.98 2.12
N THR A 5 7.04 17.53 0.90
CA THR A 5 5.86 17.91 0.13
C THR A 5 4.62 17.66 1.00
N PRO A 6 3.71 18.63 1.18
CA PRO A 6 2.47 18.38 1.90
C PRO A 6 1.69 17.33 1.11
N LEU A 7 1.49 16.16 1.71
CA LEU A 7 0.59 15.13 1.16
C LEU A 7 -0.76 15.81 0.92
N SER A 8 -1.24 15.83 -0.33
CA SER A 8 -2.58 16.34 -0.61
C SER A 8 -3.60 15.53 0.21
N ALA A 9 -4.76 16.10 0.51
CA ALA A 9 -5.79 15.44 1.32
C ALA A 9 -6.12 14.02 0.78
N ASP A 10 -6.08 13.86 -0.55
CA ASP A 10 -6.25 12.58 -1.26
C ASP A 10 -5.14 11.56 -0.95
N ASP A 11 -3.88 11.98 -0.86
CA ASP A 11 -2.75 11.10 -0.54
C ASP A 11 -2.80 10.63 0.92
N ALA A 12 -3.20 11.53 1.83
CA ALA A 12 -3.41 11.20 3.23
C ALA A 12 -4.55 10.17 3.40
N GLY A 13 -5.67 10.36 2.68
CA GLY A 13 -6.79 9.42 2.67
C GLY A 13 -6.39 8.05 2.11
N LEU A 14 -5.73 8.01 0.95
CA LEU A 14 -5.26 6.75 0.36
C LEU A 14 -4.30 6.00 1.30
N ARG A 15 -3.35 6.72 1.91
CA ARG A 15 -2.41 6.15 2.87
C ARG A 15 -3.13 5.53 4.07
N GLU A 16 -4.15 6.20 4.58
CA GLU A 16 -4.95 5.70 5.70
C GLU A 16 -5.72 4.44 5.33
N SER A 17 -6.36 4.41 4.16
CA SER A 17 -7.05 3.21 3.64
C SER A 17 -6.12 2.02 3.50
N LEU A 18 -4.93 2.22 2.92
CA LEU A 18 -3.92 1.18 2.80
C LEU A 18 -3.39 0.72 4.17
N ARG A 19 -3.24 1.64 5.13
CA ARG A 19 -2.85 1.33 6.52
C ARG A 19 -3.92 0.51 7.24
N ALA A 20 -5.19 0.84 7.05
CA ALA A 20 -6.32 0.10 7.60
C ALA A 20 -6.37 -1.32 7.02
N TYR A 21 -6.23 -1.46 5.70
CA TYR A 21 -6.13 -2.76 5.05
C TYR A 21 -4.97 -3.60 5.58
N ARG A 22 -3.77 -3.00 5.71
CA ARG A 22 -2.60 -3.66 6.32
C ARG A 22 -2.92 -4.22 7.69
N TRP A 23 -3.58 -3.42 8.53
CA TRP A 23 -3.93 -3.82 9.89
C TRP A 23 -4.95 -4.96 9.90
N THR A 24 -5.97 -4.90 9.05
CA THR A 24 -6.94 -6.00 8.88
C THR A 24 -6.26 -7.30 8.46
N GLN A 25 -5.37 -7.26 7.46
CA GLN A 25 -4.64 -8.45 6.99
C GLN A 25 -3.71 -9.00 8.07
N ALA A 26 -3.00 -8.12 8.77
CA ALA A 26 -2.11 -8.48 9.87
C ALA A 26 -2.86 -9.15 11.03
N SER A 27 -3.99 -8.57 11.43
CA SER A 27 -4.88 -9.12 12.45
C SER A 27 -5.45 -10.47 12.03
N ALA A 28 -5.89 -10.61 10.78
CA ALA A 28 -6.41 -11.88 10.25
C ALA A 28 -5.35 -12.99 10.21
N ALA A 29 -4.10 -12.64 9.91
CA ALA A 29 -2.97 -13.56 9.90
C ALA A 29 -2.30 -13.72 11.28
N ALA A 30 -2.78 -13.03 12.32
CA ALA A 30 -2.16 -12.97 13.65
C ALA A 30 -0.66 -12.61 13.62
N VAL A 31 -0.25 -11.75 12.67
CA VAL A 31 1.12 -11.28 12.51
C VAL A 31 1.21 -9.77 12.69
N PRO A 32 2.39 -9.23 13.01
CA PRO A 32 2.60 -7.78 13.02
C PRO A 32 2.39 -7.13 11.64
N ALA A 33 1.87 -5.91 11.61
CA ALA A 33 1.54 -5.20 10.37
C ALA A 33 2.72 -5.03 9.39
N TYR A 34 3.94 -4.85 9.92
CA TYR A 34 5.15 -4.73 9.10
C TYR A 34 5.47 -5.99 8.30
N VAL A 35 4.93 -7.16 8.69
CA VAL A 35 5.11 -8.44 7.98
C VAL A 35 4.34 -8.44 6.65
N ILE A 36 3.16 -7.82 6.62
CA ILE A 36 2.36 -7.68 5.40
C ILE A 36 3.12 -6.76 4.42
N PHE A 37 3.42 -5.53 4.85
CA PHE A 37 4.34 -4.62 4.17
C PHE A 37 4.77 -3.47 5.08
N ASN A 38 5.96 -2.93 4.81
CA ASN A 38 6.54 -1.87 5.61
C ASN A 38 5.96 -0.50 5.23
N ASP A 39 6.16 0.52 6.07
CA ASP A 39 5.66 1.87 5.81
C ASP A 39 6.28 2.50 4.54
N ALA A 40 7.49 2.08 4.16
CA ALA A 40 8.09 2.46 2.88
C ALA A 40 7.28 1.98 1.66
N THR A 41 6.63 0.82 1.78
CA THR A 41 5.76 0.30 0.72
C THR A 41 4.47 1.10 0.64
N LEU A 42 3.90 1.52 1.79
CA LEU A 42 2.72 2.39 1.82
C LEU A 42 2.98 3.72 1.14
N ASP A 43 4.13 4.35 1.42
CA ASP A 43 4.52 5.62 0.82
C ASP A 43 4.72 5.49 -0.70
N ASP A 44 5.38 4.42 -1.14
CA ASP A 44 5.62 4.15 -2.57
C ASP A 44 4.33 3.80 -3.33
N LEU A 45 3.37 3.13 -2.68
CA LEU A 45 2.02 2.88 -3.24
C LEU A 45 1.24 4.18 -3.45
N VAL A 46 1.28 5.08 -2.47
CA VAL A 46 0.59 6.38 -2.55
C VAL A 46 1.24 7.26 -3.61
N ALA A 47 2.57 7.25 -3.70
CA ALA A 47 3.32 8.04 -4.67
C ALA A 47 3.13 7.54 -6.11
N ARG A 48 3.07 6.22 -6.32
CA ARG A 48 2.97 5.62 -7.67
C ARG A 48 1.54 5.40 -8.15
N ARG A 49 0.60 5.17 -7.23
CA ARG A 49 -0.80 4.81 -7.51
C ARG A 49 -0.92 3.71 -8.58
N PRO A 50 -0.32 2.52 -8.36
CA PRO A 50 -0.37 1.44 -9.32
C PRO A 50 -1.81 1.03 -9.61
N THR A 51 -2.12 0.84 -10.90
CA THR A 51 -3.42 0.42 -11.40
C THR A 51 -3.47 -1.07 -11.77
N ASP A 52 -2.31 -1.73 -11.83
CA ASP A 52 -2.15 -3.10 -12.34
C ASP A 52 -1.08 -3.87 -11.55
N ASP A 53 -1.06 -5.20 -11.67
CA ASP A 53 -0.05 -6.07 -11.03
C ASP A 53 1.38 -5.73 -11.47
N ALA A 54 1.58 -5.35 -12.74
CA ALA A 54 2.88 -4.99 -13.27
C ALA A 54 3.43 -3.71 -12.60
N GLU A 55 2.57 -2.75 -12.29
CA GLU A 55 2.95 -1.53 -11.57
C GLU A 55 3.20 -1.83 -10.08
N LEU A 56 2.40 -2.72 -9.46
CA LEU A 56 2.65 -3.21 -8.10
C LEU A 56 4.01 -3.90 -7.98
N LEU A 57 4.46 -4.62 -9.01
CA LEU A 57 5.79 -5.25 -9.07
C LEU A 57 6.94 -4.24 -9.05
N ARG A 58 6.68 -2.99 -9.45
CA ARG A 58 7.67 -1.90 -9.39
C ARG A 58 7.75 -1.27 -7.98
N VAL A 59 6.80 -1.60 -7.10
CA VAL A 59 6.74 -1.07 -5.74
C VAL A 59 7.77 -1.75 -4.84
N LYS A 60 8.54 -0.96 -4.11
CA LYS A 60 9.61 -1.50 -3.25
C LYS A 60 9.02 -2.32 -2.09
N GLY A 61 9.37 -3.61 -2.04
CA GLY A 61 8.94 -4.54 -0.99
C GLY A 61 7.64 -5.29 -1.29
N ILE A 62 7.08 -5.11 -2.49
CA ILE A 62 6.05 -5.95 -3.08
C ILE A 62 6.71 -6.92 -4.07
N GLY A 63 6.52 -8.21 -3.83
CA GLY A 63 6.93 -9.27 -4.73
C GLY A 63 5.71 -10.04 -5.25
N PRO A 64 5.90 -10.97 -6.19
CA PRO A 64 4.80 -11.71 -6.85
C PRO A 64 3.87 -12.40 -5.84
N VAL A 65 4.43 -13.01 -4.79
CA VAL A 65 3.64 -13.68 -3.73
C VAL A 65 2.70 -12.71 -3.00
N LYS A 66 3.13 -11.46 -2.77
CA LYS A 66 2.30 -10.44 -2.12
C LYS A 66 1.24 -9.91 -3.07
N ILE A 67 1.53 -9.84 -4.36
CA ILE A 67 0.57 -9.43 -5.38
C ILE A 67 -0.54 -10.48 -5.51
N GLU A 68 -0.19 -11.77 -5.54
CA GLU A 68 -1.21 -12.83 -5.57
C GLU A 68 -2.15 -12.78 -4.36
N LYS A 69 -1.64 -12.41 -3.18
CA LYS A 69 -2.43 -12.36 -1.94
C LYS A 69 -3.16 -11.05 -1.69
N HIS A 70 -2.55 -9.93 -2.03
CA HIS A 70 -2.98 -8.60 -1.63
C HIS A 70 -3.16 -7.64 -2.80
N GLY A 71 -2.66 -7.99 -3.99
CA GLY A 71 -2.63 -7.11 -5.16
C GLY A 71 -4.03 -6.61 -5.53
N VAL A 72 -5.00 -7.50 -5.67
CA VAL A 72 -6.39 -7.14 -5.99
C VAL A 72 -6.94 -6.12 -4.99
N ALA A 73 -6.87 -6.40 -3.69
CA ALA A 73 -7.40 -5.50 -2.67
C ALA A 73 -6.65 -4.16 -2.62
N ILE A 74 -5.33 -4.16 -2.82
CA ILE A 74 -4.54 -2.92 -2.89
C ILE A 74 -4.98 -2.08 -4.10
N LEU A 75 -5.17 -2.71 -5.26
CA LEU A 75 -5.67 -2.02 -6.45
C LEU A 75 -7.08 -1.46 -6.26
N GLU A 76 -7.97 -2.19 -5.61
CA GLU A 76 -9.32 -1.69 -5.29
C GLU A 76 -9.27 -0.47 -4.37
N ILE A 77 -8.42 -0.50 -3.34
CA ILE A 77 -8.22 0.64 -2.43
C ILE A 77 -7.68 1.86 -3.18
N ILE A 78 -6.76 1.66 -4.12
CA ILE A 78 -6.17 2.75 -4.92
C ILE A 78 -7.18 3.32 -5.92
N ASN A 79 -7.98 2.45 -6.55
CA ASN A 79 -9.03 2.87 -7.48
C ASN A 79 -10.26 3.44 -6.77
N GLY A 80 -10.38 3.26 -5.44
CA GLY A 80 -11.49 3.78 -4.63
C GLY A 80 -12.84 3.13 -4.97
N THR A 81 -12.82 1.84 -5.33
CA THR A 81 -14.00 1.08 -5.75
C THR A 81 -14.58 0.25 -4.61
#